data_AF-A0A2Z6D1J8-F1
#
_entry.id   AF-A0A2Z6D1J8-F1
#
_cell.length_a   1.000
_cell.length_b   1.000
_cell.length_c   1.000
_cell.angle_alpha   90.00
_cell.angle_beta   90.00
_cell.angle_gamma   90.00
#
_symmetry.space_group_name_H-M   'P 1'
#
loop_
_entity.id
_entity.type
_entity.pdbx_description
1 polymer ?
#
loop_
_entity_poly.entity_id
_entity_poly.type
_entity_poly.pdbx_seq_one_letter_code
_entity_poly.pdbx_strand_id
1 'polypeptide(L)'
;MQTETEAKTLAPSLHAIGNTIRWTGWITFWLQLGLAVVSGIAVLFASTGRGFADQPNAGLGVGIFWAVCGIVALLFSVYWDFRYTRLGKQLENPNHALHPSKADTIAAIRLGLVVSLVGILLTLLGAGSTLGVLVAKSISQPPGVAITDPNKIIRALDVFVAVANINGITAHFFGAVASLWLLERVHKH
;
A
#
# COMPACT_ATOMS: atom_id res chain seq x y z
N MET A 1 27.61 31.25 -26.27
CA MET A 1 28.52 30.49 -25.39
C MET A 1 27.95 30.29 -23.97
N GLN A 2 27.11 31.18 -23.42
CA GLN A 2 26.40 30.92 -22.15
C GLN A 2 25.26 29.90 -22.27
N THR A 3 24.57 29.83 -23.40
CA THR A 3 23.44 28.91 -23.64
C THR A 3 23.83 27.43 -23.74
N GLU A 4 25.01 27.11 -24.26
CA GLU A 4 25.50 25.72 -24.36
C GLU A 4 25.98 25.17 -23.01
N THR A 5 26.57 26.03 -22.17
CA THR A 5 27.05 25.64 -20.84
C THR A 5 25.88 25.37 -19.89
N GLU A 6 24.81 26.16 -19.99
CA GLU A 6 23.57 25.99 -19.20
C GLU A 6 22.76 24.76 -19.64
N ALA A 7 22.71 24.47 -20.95
CA ALA A 7 22.11 23.24 -21.47
C ALA A 7 22.88 21.98 -21.01
N LYS A 8 24.23 22.07 -20.92
CA LYS A 8 25.09 20.97 -20.50
C LYS A 8 25.06 20.71 -18.98
N THR A 9 24.68 21.68 -18.16
CA THR A 9 24.49 21.52 -16.70
C THR A 9 23.07 21.09 -16.32
N LEU A 10 22.05 21.41 -17.14
CA LEU A 10 20.67 20.95 -16.95
C LEU A 10 20.47 19.45 -17.28
N ALA A 11 21.13 18.94 -18.32
CA ALA A 11 20.95 17.55 -18.77
C ALA A 11 21.42 16.47 -17.75
N PRO A 12 22.57 16.63 -17.03
CA PRO A 12 23.01 15.68 -16.01
C PRO A 12 22.10 15.63 -14.78
N SER A 13 21.50 16.77 -14.37
CA SER A 13 20.60 16.81 -13.22
C SER A 13 19.25 16.16 -13.53
N LEU A 14 18.71 16.38 -14.73
CA LEU A 14 17.46 15.74 -15.20
C LEU A 14 17.59 14.21 -15.29
N HIS A 15 18.71 13.71 -15.85
CA HIS A 15 18.99 12.27 -15.89
C HIS A 15 19.10 11.65 -14.48
N ALA A 16 19.73 12.35 -13.54
CA ALA A 16 19.86 11.86 -12.15
C ALA A 16 18.48 11.76 -11.46
N ILE A 17 17.58 12.71 -11.71
CA ILE A 17 16.21 12.70 -11.18
C ILE A 17 15.38 11.60 -11.84
N GLY A 18 15.46 11.45 -13.16
CA GLY A 18 14.78 10.38 -13.90
C GLY A 18 15.13 8.99 -13.37
N ASN A 19 16.42 8.72 -13.18
CA ASN A 19 16.90 7.47 -12.61
C ASN A 19 16.43 7.28 -11.16
N THR A 20 16.42 8.35 -10.37
CA THR A 20 15.91 8.33 -8.99
C THR A 20 14.43 7.94 -8.93
N ILE A 21 13.57 8.60 -9.73
CA ILE A 21 12.14 8.29 -9.83
C ILE A 21 11.94 6.83 -10.26
N ARG A 22 12.73 6.36 -11.23
CA ARG A 22 12.64 5.01 -11.78
C ARG A 22 13.00 3.94 -10.75
N TRP A 23 14.10 4.10 -10.04
CA TRP A 23 14.55 3.14 -9.01
C TRP A 23 13.59 3.10 -7.83
N THR A 24 13.14 4.25 -7.34
CA THR A 24 12.14 4.31 -6.28
C THR A 24 10.86 3.60 -6.71
N GLY A 25 10.35 3.87 -7.91
CA GLY A 25 9.16 3.19 -8.44
C GLY A 25 9.30 1.67 -8.52
N TRP A 26 10.47 1.13 -8.90
CA TRP A 26 10.69 -0.31 -8.90
C TRP A 26 10.75 -0.92 -7.50
N ILE A 27 11.46 -0.27 -6.57
CA ILE A 27 11.58 -0.75 -5.20
C ILE A 27 10.19 -0.79 -4.54
N THR A 28 9.42 0.29 -4.67
CA THR A 28 8.09 0.36 -4.07
C THR A 28 7.12 -0.58 -4.76
N PHE A 29 7.18 -0.71 -6.09
CA PHE A 29 6.38 -1.66 -6.86
C PHE A 29 6.52 -3.09 -6.32
N TRP A 30 7.75 -3.60 -6.19
CA TRP A 30 7.97 -4.97 -5.74
C TRP A 30 7.58 -5.18 -4.28
N LEU A 31 7.85 -4.18 -3.43
CA LEU A 31 7.45 -4.21 -2.03
C LEU A 31 5.93 -4.24 -1.88
N GLN A 32 5.21 -3.32 -2.54
CA GLN A 32 3.76 -3.24 -2.49
C GLN A 32 3.09 -4.44 -3.14
N LEU A 33 3.63 -4.97 -4.24
CA LEU A 33 3.13 -6.17 -4.90
C LEU A 33 3.23 -7.39 -3.97
N GLY A 34 4.39 -7.60 -3.33
CA GLY A 34 4.57 -8.67 -2.36
C GLY A 34 3.57 -8.59 -1.22
N LEU A 35 3.41 -7.39 -0.63
CA LEU A 35 2.44 -7.17 0.44
C LEU A 35 0.99 -7.34 -0.02
N ALA A 36 0.65 -6.94 -1.25
CA ALA A 36 -0.68 -7.14 -1.82
C ALA A 36 -1.02 -8.63 -1.94
N VAL A 37 -0.07 -9.45 -2.40
CA VAL A 37 -0.23 -10.91 -2.50
C VAL A 37 -0.45 -11.51 -1.12
N VAL A 38 0.38 -11.17 -0.13
CA VAL A 38 0.25 -11.71 1.24
C VAL A 38 -1.08 -11.29 1.88
N SER A 39 -1.47 -10.02 1.76
CA SER A 39 -2.77 -9.54 2.26
C SER A 39 -3.95 -10.22 1.57
N GLY A 40 -3.87 -10.41 0.25
CA GLY A 40 -4.89 -11.12 -0.52
C GLY A 40 -5.07 -12.56 -0.05
N ILE A 41 -3.98 -13.31 0.09
CA ILE A 41 -3.99 -14.69 0.62
C ILE A 41 -4.58 -14.72 2.04
N ALA A 42 -4.19 -13.78 2.90
CA ALA A 42 -4.70 -13.71 4.26
C ALA A 42 -6.23 -13.46 4.30
N VAL A 43 -6.76 -12.55 3.47
CA VAL A 43 -8.21 -12.34 3.35
C VAL A 43 -8.91 -13.57 2.78
N LEU A 44 -8.30 -14.29 1.84
CA LEU A 44 -8.85 -15.54 1.30
C LEU A 44 -8.98 -16.63 2.38
N PHE A 45 -7.95 -16.81 3.22
CA PHE A 45 -8.05 -17.74 4.36
C PHE A 45 -9.12 -17.31 5.37
N ALA A 46 -9.17 -16.03 5.70
CA ALA A 46 -10.15 -15.53 6.65
C ALA A 46 -11.60 -15.64 6.12
N SER A 47 -11.82 -15.45 4.82
CA SER A 47 -13.15 -15.54 4.19
C SER A 47 -13.63 -16.98 4.03
N THR A 48 -12.79 -17.88 3.53
CA THR A 48 -13.11 -19.32 3.44
C THR A 48 -13.38 -19.92 4.82
N GLY A 49 -12.62 -19.50 5.83
CA GLY A 49 -12.85 -19.89 7.22
C GLY A 49 -14.21 -19.48 7.79
N ARG A 50 -14.82 -18.39 7.32
CA ARG A 50 -16.13 -17.93 7.81
C ARG A 50 -17.29 -18.80 7.33
N GLY A 51 -17.17 -19.45 6.16
CA GLY A 51 -18.19 -20.37 5.66
C GLY A 51 -18.38 -21.62 6.53
N PHE A 52 -17.40 -21.94 7.38
CA PHE A 52 -17.42 -23.10 8.29
C PHE A 52 -17.87 -22.76 9.72
N ALA A 53 -18.25 -21.52 10.01
CA ALA A 53 -18.68 -21.11 11.35
C ALA A 53 -20.21 -21.02 11.44
N ASP A 54 -20.79 -21.62 12.47
CA ASP A 54 -22.25 -21.62 12.69
C ASP A 54 -22.79 -20.23 13.05
N GLN A 55 -21.94 -19.32 13.54
CA GLN A 55 -22.31 -17.94 13.85
C GLN A 55 -21.37 -16.91 13.20
N PRO A 56 -21.86 -16.08 12.28
CA PRO A 56 -21.06 -15.05 11.64
C PRO A 56 -20.76 -13.89 12.62
N ASN A 57 -19.47 -13.65 12.88
CA ASN A 57 -18.99 -12.53 13.68
C ASN A 57 -19.02 -11.22 12.86
N ALA A 58 -20.04 -10.38 13.06
CA ALA A 58 -20.23 -9.14 12.31
C ALA A 58 -19.01 -8.21 12.37
N GLY A 59 -18.35 -8.08 13.53
CA GLY A 59 -17.15 -7.25 13.69
C GLY A 59 -15.96 -7.70 12.84
N LEU A 60 -15.76 -9.01 12.66
CA LEU A 60 -14.74 -9.54 11.73
C LEU A 60 -15.12 -9.32 10.27
N GLY A 61 -16.42 -9.31 9.97
CA GLY A 61 -16.91 -8.93 8.64
C GLY A 61 -16.58 -7.49 8.28
N VAL A 62 -16.72 -6.58 9.23
CA VAL A 62 -16.28 -5.19 9.08
C VAL A 62 -14.77 -5.12 8.86
N GLY A 63 -13.98 -5.86 9.64
CA GLY A 63 -12.52 -5.94 9.48
C GLY A 63 -12.08 -6.41 8.08
N ILE A 64 -12.76 -7.41 7.53
CA ILE A 64 -12.48 -7.93 6.20
C ILE A 64 -12.95 -6.98 5.10
N PHE A 65 -14.10 -6.33 5.26
CA PHE A 65 -14.56 -5.32 4.31
C PHE A 65 -13.52 -4.21 4.13
N TRP A 66 -13.05 -3.65 5.24
CA TRP A 66 -12.01 -2.62 5.21
C TRP A 66 -10.67 -3.14 4.67
N ALA A 67 -10.28 -4.38 4.98
CA ALA A 67 -9.10 -5.01 4.40
C ALA A 67 -9.20 -5.11 2.87
N VAL A 68 -10.36 -5.50 2.33
CA VAL A 68 -10.61 -5.58 0.88
C VAL A 68 -10.51 -4.20 0.25
N CYS A 69 -11.12 -3.17 0.84
CA CYS A 69 -10.97 -1.80 0.35
C CYS A 69 -9.50 -1.35 0.36
N GLY A 70 -8.77 -1.67 1.42
CA GLY A 70 -7.34 -1.40 1.54
C GLY A 70 -6.49 -2.12 0.48
N ILE A 71 -6.83 -3.36 0.14
CA ILE A 71 -6.19 -4.13 -0.94
C ILE A 71 -6.51 -3.53 -2.30
N VAL A 72 -7.74 -3.10 -2.57
CA VAL A 72 -8.09 -2.41 -3.84
C VAL A 72 -7.26 -1.14 -4.00
N ALA A 73 -7.15 -0.32 -2.94
CA ALA A 73 -6.25 0.83 -2.95
C ALA A 73 -4.79 0.43 -3.18
N LEU A 74 -4.34 -0.69 -2.60
CA LEU A 74 -2.96 -1.18 -2.76
C LEU A 74 -2.68 -1.65 -4.19
N LEU A 75 -3.62 -2.34 -4.83
CA LEU A 75 -3.50 -2.74 -6.24
C LEU A 75 -3.42 -1.52 -7.16
N PHE A 76 -4.18 -0.46 -6.86
CA PHE A 76 -4.03 0.82 -7.54
C PHE A 76 -2.62 1.40 -7.31
N SER A 77 -2.13 1.42 -6.07
CA SER A 77 -0.77 1.92 -5.77
C SER A 77 0.31 1.14 -6.52
N VAL A 78 0.22 -0.19 -6.61
CA VAL A 78 1.14 -1.03 -7.40
C VAL A 78 1.12 -0.62 -8.88
N TYR A 79 -0.07 -0.42 -9.46
CA TYR A 79 -0.18 0.08 -10.84
C TYR A 79 0.45 1.48 -10.98
N TRP A 80 0.26 2.34 -9.98
CA TRP A 80 0.78 3.70 -9.97
C TRP A 80 2.30 3.76 -9.84
N ASP A 81 2.89 2.88 -9.02
CA ASP A 81 4.34 2.73 -8.87
C ASP A 81 4.98 2.27 -10.19
N PHE A 82 4.32 1.35 -10.91
CA PHE A 82 4.75 1.00 -12.26
C PHE A 82 4.71 2.21 -13.20
N ARG A 83 3.71 3.09 -13.08
CA ARG A 83 3.65 4.35 -13.83
C ARG A 83 4.82 5.28 -13.49
N TYR A 84 5.28 5.35 -12.23
CA TYR A 84 6.49 6.10 -11.88
C TYR A 84 7.72 5.61 -12.63
N THR A 85 7.89 4.29 -12.81
CA THR A 85 9.02 3.75 -13.58
C THR A 85 9.01 4.24 -15.04
N ARG A 86 7.82 4.42 -15.64
CA ARG A 86 7.66 4.94 -17.00
C ARG A 86 7.96 6.43 -17.07
N LEU A 87 7.54 7.21 -16.07
CA LEU A 87 7.85 8.64 -15.97
C LEU A 87 9.36 8.87 -15.84
N GLY A 88 10.04 8.09 -14.98
CA GLY A 88 11.50 8.14 -14.87
C GLY A 88 12.21 7.83 -16.19
N LYS A 89 11.75 6.79 -16.91
CA LYS A 89 12.30 6.44 -18.24
C LYS A 89 12.05 7.53 -19.30
N GLN A 90 10.95 8.28 -19.22
CA GLN A 90 10.68 9.39 -20.15
C GLN A 90 11.61 10.58 -19.89
N LEU A 91 11.95 10.87 -18.63
CA LEU A 91 12.91 11.91 -18.26
C LEU A 91 14.35 11.56 -18.67
N GLU A 92 14.68 10.27 -18.75
CA GLU A 92 15.95 9.78 -19.30
C GLU A 92 16.01 9.81 -20.84
N ASN A 93 14.94 10.20 -21.54
CA ASN A 93 14.91 10.20 -23.00
C ASN A 93 15.76 11.36 -23.55
N PRO A 94 16.67 11.12 -24.51
CA PRO A 94 17.45 12.18 -25.16
C PRO A 94 16.58 13.26 -25.84
N ASN A 95 15.35 12.92 -26.23
CA ASN A 95 14.43 13.87 -26.83
C ASN A 95 13.63 14.64 -25.77
N HIS A 96 14.00 15.91 -25.55
CA HIS A 96 13.37 16.82 -24.59
C HIS A 96 11.87 17.06 -24.85
N ALA A 97 11.37 16.89 -26.08
CA ALA A 97 9.95 17.06 -26.39
C ALA A 97 9.06 15.97 -25.76
N LEU A 98 9.66 14.86 -25.29
CA LEU A 98 8.97 13.74 -24.66
C LEU A 98 9.05 13.77 -23.12
N HIS A 99 9.67 14.80 -22.54
CA HIS A 99 9.80 14.93 -21.09
C HIS A 99 8.45 15.32 -20.47
N PRO A 100 7.97 14.61 -19.43
CA PRO A 100 6.79 15.03 -18.70
C PRO A 100 7.04 16.37 -18.00
N SER A 101 6.01 17.22 -17.93
CA SER A 101 6.11 18.48 -17.20
C SER A 101 6.41 18.22 -15.72
N LYS A 102 7.13 19.14 -15.08
CA LYS A 102 7.34 19.12 -13.62
C LYS A 102 5.99 19.15 -12.88
N ALA A 103 5.02 19.90 -13.40
CA ALA A 103 3.67 19.96 -12.83
C ALA A 103 2.96 18.59 -12.89
N ASP A 104 3.04 17.90 -14.02
CA ASP A 104 2.44 16.57 -14.20
C ASP A 104 3.12 15.52 -13.30
N THR A 105 4.44 15.61 -13.15
CA THR A 105 5.21 14.73 -12.27
C THR A 105 4.82 14.94 -10.81
N ILE A 106 4.72 16.20 -10.36
CA ILE A 106 4.29 16.53 -8.99
C ILE A 106 2.85 16.08 -8.75
N ALA A 107 1.93 16.34 -9.70
CA ALA A 107 0.55 15.90 -9.60
C ALA A 107 0.45 14.38 -9.49
N ALA A 108 1.25 13.65 -10.27
CA ALA A 108 1.29 12.20 -10.21
C ALA A 108 1.80 11.69 -8.85
N ILE A 109 2.87 12.29 -8.31
CA ILE A 109 3.40 11.89 -7.01
C ILE A 109 2.40 12.21 -5.87
N ARG A 110 1.73 13.37 -5.95
CA ARG A 110 0.67 13.75 -4.99
C ARG A 110 -0.49 12.77 -5.00
N LEU A 111 -0.90 12.27 -6.17
CA LEU A 111 -1.95 11.25 -6.24
C LEU A 111 -1.52 9.97 -5.51
N GLY A 112 -0.30 9.48 -5.72
CA GLY A 112 0.19 8.30 -5.01
C GLY A 112 0.28 8.50 -3.49
N LEU A 113 0.65 9.70 -3.04
CA LEU A 113 0.62 10.06 -1.62
C LEU A 113 -0.81 10.02 -1.06
N VAL A 114 -1.79 10.64 -1.73
CA VAL A 114 -3.19 10.64 -1.29
C VAL A 114 -3.73 9.22 -1.22
N VAL A 115 -3.48 8.40 -2.25
CA VAL A 115 -3.95 7.00 -2.25
C VAL A 115 -3.31 6.21 -1.12
N SER A 116 -2.02 6.42 -0.85
CA SER A 116 -1.33 5.79 0.27
C SER A 116 -1.95 6.18 1.62
N LEU A 117 -2.23 7.46 1.83
CA LEU A 117 -2.88 7.92 3.08
C LEU A 117 -4.30 7.35 3.23
N VAL A 118 -5.09 7.31 2.15
CA VAL A 118 -6.40 6.67 2.14
C VAL A 118 -6.27 5.18 2.44
N GLY A 119 -5.30 4.50 1.84
CA GLY A 119 -5.01 3.09 2.07
C GLY A 119 -4.65 2.78 3.52
N ILE A 120 -3.81 3.61 4.15
CA ILE A 120 -3.51 3.55 5.60
C ILE A 120 -4.79 3.69 6.42
N LEU A 121 -5.63 4.67 6.11
CA LEU A 121 -6.88 4.90 6.85
C LEU A 121 -7.81 3.67 6.76
N LEU A 122 -8.04 3.16 5.54
CA LEU A 122 -8.88 1.98 5.31
C LEU A 122 -8.38 0.78 6.11
N THR A 123 -7.07 0.51 6.05
CA THR A 123 -6.46 -0.64 6.71
C THR A 123 -6.36 -0.47 8.23
N LEU A 124 -6.26 0.76 8.75
CA LEU A 124 -6.39 1.05 10.18
C LEU A 124 -7.80 0.78 10.71
N LEU A 125 -8.84 1.15 9.97
CA LEU A 125 -10.23 0.83 10.34
C LEU A 125 -10.46 -0.69 10.37
N GLY A 126 -9.90 -1.40 9.40
CA GLY A 126 -9.93 -2.86 9.38
C GLY A 126 -9.15 -3.50 10.51
N ALA A 127 -7.95 -3.00 10.82
CA ALA A 127 -7.15 -3.46 11.95
C ALA A 127 -7.85 -3.24 13.29
N GLY A 128 -8.39 -2.03 13.52
CA GLY A 128 -9.07 -1.67 14.77
C GLY A 128 -10.32 -2.51 15.03
N SER A 129 -11.17 -2.71 14.01
CA SER A 129 -12.35 -3.57 14.14
C SER A 129 -11.98 -5.04 14.40
N THR A 130 -10.94 -5.54 13.72
CA THR A 130 -10.43 -6.91 13.94
C THR A 130 -9.87 -7.08 15.36
N LEU A 131 -9.00 -6.17 15.80
CA LEU A 131 -8.41 -6.19 17.13
C LEU A 131 -9.48 -6.12 18.21
N GLY A 132 -10.51 -5.29 18.04
CA GLY A 132 -11.64 -5.23 18.96
C GLY A 132 -12.33 -6.59 19.15
N VAL A 133 -12.55 -7.33 18.06
CA VAL A 133 -13.11 -8.69 18.16
C VAL A 133 -12.14 -9.68 18.80
N LEU A 134 -10.86 -9.64 18.42
CA LEU A 134 -9.85 -10.55 18.99
C LEU A 134 -9.73 -10.33 20.51
N VAL A 135 -9.70 -9.09 20.96
CA VAL A 135 -9.66 -8.74 22.39
C VAL A 135 -10.96 -9.18 23.09
N ALA A 136 -12.12 -8.92 22.50
CA ALA A 136 -13.40 -9.34 23.08
C ALA A 136 -13.48 -10.87 23.26
N LYS A 137 -12.98 -11.63 22.28
CA LYS A 137 -12.86 -13.09 22.39
C LYS A 137 -11.84 -13.52 23.44
N SER A 138 -10.67 -12.88 23.52
CA SER A 138 -9.65 -13.27 24.51
C SER A 138 -10.13 -13.07 25.95
N ILE A 139 -10.90 -12.00 26.22
CA ILE A 139 -11.41 -11.73 27.58
C ILE A 139 -12.64 -12.58 27.92
N SER A 140 -13.40 -13.01 26.91
CA SER A 140 -14.67 -13.74 27.07
C SER A 140 -14.50 -15.24 26.89
N GLN A 141 -13.31 -15.79 27.19
CA GLN A 141 -12.99 -17.20 27.01
C GLN A 141 -12.94 -17.95 28.36
N PRO A 142 -14.05 -18.52 28.86
CA PRO A 142 -14.04 -19.37 30.04
C PRO A 142 -13.12 -20.60 29.88
N PRO A 143 -12.57 -21.13 30.98
CA PRO A 143 -11.86 -22.40 30.97
C PRO A 143 -12.72 -23.51 30.34
N GLY A 144 -12.14 -24.27 29.41
CA GLY A 144 -12.84 -25.37 28.74
C GLY A 144 -13.80 -24.96 27.61
N VAL A 145 -13.96 -23.66 27.30
CA VAL A 145 -14.89 -23.23 26.23
C VAL A 145 -14.52 -23.73 24.84
N ALA A 146 -13.25 -24.06 24.60
CA ALA A 146 -12.82 -24.68 23.35
C ALA A 146 -13.48 -26.06 23.10
N ILE A 147 -13.97 -26.73 24.16
CA ILE A 147 -14.64 -28.03 24.09
C ILE A 147 -16.16 -27.83 23.98
N THR A 148 -16.71 -26.84 24.69
CA THR A 148 -18.16 -26.64 24.79
C THR A 148 -18.74 -25.69 23.75
N ASP A 149 -17.97 -24.70 23.27
CA ASP A 149 -18.37 -23.74 22.25
C ASP A 149 -17.15 -23.18 21.50
N PRO A 150 -16.65 -23.91 20.48
CA PRO A 150 -15.47 -23.52 19.70
C PRO A 150 -15.60 -22.20 18.92
N ASN A 151 -16.81 -21.62 18.83
CA ASN A 151 -17.00 -20.34 18.13
C ASN A 151 -16.59 -19.14 19.00
N LYS A 152 -16.53 -19.32 20.32
CA LYS A 152 -16.13 -18.29 21.30
C LYS A 152 -14.62 -18.11 21.45
N ILE A 153 -13.82 -19.08 21.00
CA ILE A 153 -12.36 -18.95 20.98
C ILE A 153 -11.89 -18.11 19.79
N ILE A 154 -10.69 -17.54 19.92
CA ILE A 154 -10.00 -16.93 18.78
C ILE A 154 -9.62 -18.03 17.80
N ARG A 155 -10.12 -17.92 16.57
CA ARG A 155 -9.77 -18.86 15.49
C ARG A 155 -8.51 -18.36 14.81
N ALA A 156 -7.62 -19.25 14.39
CA ALA A 156 -6.45 -18.88 13.59
C ALA A 156 -6.85 -18.08 12.33
N LEU A 157 -8.00 -18.42 11.75
CA LEU A 157 -8.57 -17.74 10.58
C LEU A 157 -8.98 -16.29 10.86
N ASP A 158 -9.34 -15.95 12.10
CA ASP A 158 -9.67 -14.59 12.50
C ASP A 158 -8.41 -13.70 12.54
N VAL A 159 -7.25 -14.28 12.88
CA VAL A 159 -5.96 -13.58 12.96
C VAL A 159 -5.44 -13.19 11.58
N PHE A 160 -5.77 -13.95 10.52
CA PHE A 160 -5.39 -13.58 9.16
C PHE A 160 -6.01 -12.24 8.69
N VAL A 161 -7.16 -11.84 9.24
CA VAL A 161 -7.72 -10.50 8.98
C VAL A 161 -6.80 -9.41 9.53
N ALA A 162 -6.22 -9.63 10.71
CA ALA A 162 -5.27 -8.70 11.31
C ALA A 162 -3.99 -8.65 10.46
N VAL A 163 -3.48 -9.80 10.03
CA VAL A 163 -2.31 -9.89 9.13
C VAL A 163 -2.55 -9.10 7.84
N ALA A 164 -3.71 -9.27 7.20
CA ALA A 164 -4.04 -8.57 5.96
C ALA A 164 -4.03 -7.05 6.13
N ASN A 165 -4.65 -6.55 7.21
CA ASN A 165 -4.73 -5.13 7.50
C ASN A 165 -3.36 -4.53 7.88
N ILE A 166 -2.59 -5.21 8.73
CA ILE A 166 -1.24 -4.75 9.12
C ILE A 166 -0.32 -4.67 7.90
N ASN A 167 -0.30 -5.71 7.05
CA ASN A 167 0.48 -5.68 5.81
C ASN A 167 0.01 -4.57 4.86
N GLY A 168 -1.30 -4.30 4.80
CA GLY A 168 -1.86 -3.18 4.07
C GLY A 168 -1.35 -1.83 4.58
N ILE A 169 -1.38 -1.61 5.91
CA ILE A 169 -0.82 -0.40 6.54
C ILE A 169 0.65 -0.24 6.16
N THR A 170 1.44 -1.31 6.29
CA THR A 170 2.86 -1.29 5.95
C THR A 170 3.09 -0.92 4.48
N ALA A 171 2.34 -1.54 3.55
CA ALA A 171 2.51 -1.29 2.12
C ALA A 171 2.21 0.16 1.75
N HIS A 172 1.11 0.70 2.29
CA HIS A 172 0.72 2.08 2.05
C HIS A 172 1.66 3.08 2.75
N PHE A 173 2.16 2.75 3.93
CA PHE A 173 3.19 3.56 4.61
C PHE A 173 4.44 3.73 3.74
N PHE A 174 4.97 2.64 3.17
CA PHE A 174 6.12 2.73 2.27
C PHE A 174 5.81 3.54 1.00
N GLY A 175 4.60 3.41 0.45
CA GLY A 175 4.15 4.23 -0.68
C GLY A 175 4.10 5.73 -0.37
N ALA A 176 3.63 6.08 0.84
CA ALA A 176 3.59 7.46 1.31
C ALA A 176 5.01 8.02 1.52
N VAL A 177 5.89 7.27 2.18
CA VAL A 177 7.30 7.66 2.38
C VAL A 177 8.01 7.87 1.05
N ALA A 178 7.85 6.95 0.11
CA ALA A 178 8.43 7.09 -1.22
C ALA A 178 7.88 8.31 -1.97
N SER A 179 6.58 8.56 -1.89
CA SER A 179 5.96 9.73 -2.53
C SER A 179 6.47 11.05 -1.93
N LEU A 180 6.57 11.14 -0.60
CA LEU A 180 7.12 12.31 0.09
C LEU A 180 8.59 12.54 -0.30
N TRP A 181 9.38 11.48 -0.33
CA TRP A 181 10.78 11.55 -0.71
C TRP A 181 10.96 12.01 -2.17
N LEU A 182 10.15 11.48 -3.09
CA LEU A 182 10.16 11.92 -4.49
C LEU A 182 9.70 13.37 -4.65
N LEU A 183 8.71 13.82 -3.88
CA LEU A 183 8.32 15.25 -3.87
C LEU A 183 9.48 16.13 -3.44
N GLU A 184 10.18 15.79 -2.36
CA GLU A 184 11.34 16.55 -1.90
C GLU A 184 12.44 16.60 -2.97
N ARG A 185 12.73 15.47 -3.64
CA ARG A 185 13.72 15.39 -4.72
C ARG A 185 13.33 16.25 -5.92
N VAL A 186 12.07 16.21 -6.35
CA VAL A 186 11.58 17.02 -7.48
C VAL A 186 11.49 18.51 -7.15
N HIS A 187 11.34 18.89 -5.88
CA HIS A 187 11.38 20.31 -5.49
C HIS A 187 12.79 20.89 -5.46
N LYS A 188 13.81 20.08 -5.09
CA LYS A 188 15.21 20.52 -5.01
C LYS A 188 15.90 20.73 -6.36
N HIS A 189 15.27 20.30 -7.45
CA HIS A 189 15.77 20.41 -8.82
C HIS A 189 14.77 21.16 -9.70
#